data_AF-A0A9E5ZPY3-F1
#
_entry.id   AF-A0A9E5ZPY3-F1
#
_cell.length_a   1.000
_cell.length_b   1.000
_cell.length_c   1.000
_cell.angle_alpha   90.00
_cell.angle_beta   90.00
_cell.angle_gamma   90.00
#
_symmetry.space_group_name_H-M   'P 1'
#
loop_
_entity.id
_entity.type
_entity.pdbx_description
1 polymer ?
#
loop_
_entity_poly.entity_id
_entity_poly.type
_entity_poly.pdbx_seq_one_letter_code
_entity_poly.pdbx_strand_id
1 'polypeptide(L)'
;MKKRIDKSEILTLEKIKRDFNLMDSFYFSEVSYDDDDGKFFDLYLWLNKSGISDNQVEIYNRLIKNLEKYSIEINNFIESTYSNFERKKLEELNSKKLDIDVISIPDDNENFEAVLVCGKQYKLFGLFKRDIGIRIEFKNGMINSMERKSDTTKENVKKNVY
;
A
#
# COMPACT_ATOMS: atom_id res chain seq x y z
N MET A 1 -6.13 22.96 -4.18
CA MET A 1 -5.79 22.20 -2.95
C MET A 1 -6.33 20.79 -3.17
N LYS A 2 -5.48 19.76 -3.25
CA LYS A 2 -5.95 18.36 -3.36
C LYS A 2 -6.82 18.06 -2.12
N LYS A 3 -8.03 17.55 -2.28
CA LYS A 3 -8.89 17.16 -1.15
C LYS A 3 -8.26 15.94 -0.47
N ARG A 4 -8.17 15.97 0.85
CA ARG A 4 -7.56 14.93 1.68
C ARG A 4 -8.67 13.99 2.14
N ILE A 5 -8.36 12.70 2.20
CA ILE A 5 -9.25 11.67 2.75
C ILE A 5 -8.54 11.07 3.95
N ASP A 6 -9.22 11.09 5.09
CA ASP A 6 -8.70 10.48 6.31
C ASP A 6 -8.65 8.95 6.12
N LYS A 7 -7.58 8.30 6.58
CA LYS A 7 -7.44 6.84 6.51
C LYS A 7 -8.63 6.12 7.16
N SER A 8 -9.25 6.67 8.20
CA SER A 8 -10.41 6.11 8.89
C SER A 8 -11.74 6.34 8.15
N GLU A 9 -11.75 7.15 7.09
CA GLU A 9 -12.95 7.53 6.38
C GLU A 9 -13.44 6.41 5.46
N ILE A 10 -14.71 6.04 5.61
CA ILE A 10 -15.37 5.11 4.70
C ILE A 10 -15.48 5.77 3.32
N LEU A 11 -14.87 5.12 2.33
CA LEU A 11 -14.91 5.54 0.94
C LEU A 11 -16.22 5.10 0.30
N THR A 12 -16.78 5.95 -0.57
CA THR A 12 -17.96 5.64 -1.39
C THR A 12 -17.68 6.00 -2.85
N LEU A 13 -18.40 5.39 -3.80
CA LEU A 13 -18.27 5.75 -5.22
C LEU A 13 -18.54 7.24 -5.47
N GLU A 14 -19.49 7.84 -4.76
CA GLU A 14 -19.79 9.27 -4.88
C GLU A 14 -18.60 10.14 -4.45
N LYS A 15 -17.95 9.80 -3.34
CA LYS A 15 -16.73 10.50 -2.88
C LYS A 15 -15.60 10.34 -3.89
N ILE A 16 -15.40 9.13 -4.40
CA ILE A 16 -14.40 8.87 -5.43
C ILE A 16 -14.65 9.75 -6.64
N LYS A 17 -15.86 9.71 -7.22
CA LYS A 17 -16.21 10.52 -8.41
C LYS A 17 -16.08 12.02 -8.18
N ARG A 18 -16.35 12.49 -6.96
CA ARG A 18 -16.32 13.92 -6.60
C ARG A 18 -14.91 14.42 -6.30
N ASP A 19 -14.10 13.62 -5.63
CA ASP A 19 -12.88 14.07 -4.96
C ASP A 19 -11.59 13.53 -5.61
N PHE A 20 -11.69 12.46 -6.40
CA PHE A 20 -10.53 11.86 -7.07
C PHE A 20 -10.39 12.50 -8.45
N ASN A 21 -9.20 13.00 -8.78
CA ASN A 21 -8.89 13.36 -10.16
C ASN A 21 -8.69 12.06 -10.94
N LEU A 22 -9.73 11.64 -11.66
CA LEU A 22 -9.59 10.61 -12.70
C LEU A 22 -8.70 11.17 -13.80
N MET A 23 -7.41 10.80 -13.81
CA MET A 23 -6.53 11.22 -14.90
C MET A 23 -6.74 10.29 -16.11
N ASP A 24 -6.85 10.87 -17.30
CA ASP A 24 -7.01 10.18 -18.60
C ASP A 24 -5.79 9.32 -19.00
N SER A 25 -4.78 9.19 -18.15
CA SER A 25 -3.72 8.19 -18.31
C SER A 25 -4.16 6.93 -17.56
N PHE A 26 -4.56 5.90 -18.32
CA PHE A 26 -4.70 4.51 -17.90
C PHE A 26 -4.45 4.22 -16.38
N TYR A 27 -5.54 3.97 -15.65
CA TYR A 27 -5.60 3.27 -14.35
C TYR A 27 -5.13 3.98 -13.07
N PHE A 28 -5.49 5.24 -12.82
CA PHE A 28 -5.01 5.87 -11.59
C PHE A 28 -5.92 6.95 -11.01
N SER A 29 -5.98 6.97 -9.67
CA SER A 29 -6.48 8.09 -8.89
C SER A 29 -5.48 8.39 -7.77
N GLU A 30 -4.70 9.46 -7.87
CA GLU A 30 -3.85 9.86 -6.75
C GLU A 30 -4.75 10.38 -5.64
N VAL A 31 -4.78 9.70 -4.51
CA VAL A 31 -5.26 10.30 -3.27
C VAL A 31 -4.10 10.33 -2.34
N SER A 32 -3.68 11.54 -1.98
CA SER A 32 -2.72 11.75 -0.91
C SER A 32 -3.48 11.63 0.42
N TYR A 33 -3.27 10.52 1.13
CA TYR A 33 -3.85 10.27 2.46
C TYR A 33 -3.12 11.01 3.58
N ASP A 34 -3.81 11.43 4.63
CA ASP A 34 -3.17 11.90 5.87
C ASP A 34 -3.26 10.72 6.86
N ASP A 35 -2.14 10.04 7.15
CA ASP A 35 -2.07 9.30 8.43
C ASP A 35 -1.91 10.31 9.58
N ASP A 36 -2.15 9.89 10.83
CA ASP A 36 -2.04 10.76 12.01
C ASP A 36 -0.66 11.46 12.16
N ASP A 37 0.36 11.03 11.39
CA ASP A 37 1.72 11.57 11.36
C ASP A 37 2.01 12.42 10.09
N GLY A 38 1.03 12.72 9.25
CA GLY A 38 1.22 13.55 8.05
C GLY A 38 1.68 12.80 6.80
N LYS A 39 1.58 11.45 6.77
CA LYS A 39 2.11 10.64 5.66
C LYS A 39 1.05 10.26 4.64
N PHE A 40 1.48 10.27 3.38
CA PHE A 40 0.65 10.01 2.20
C PHE A 40 1.02 8.67 1.55
N PHE A 41 0.00 7.91 1.15
CA PHE A 41 0.13 6.75 0.27
C PHE A 41 -0.70 6.96 -0.99
N ASP A 42 -0.40 6.28 -2.09
CA ASP A 42 -1.20 6.33 -3.31
C ASP A 42 -2.28 5.23 -3.32
N LEU A 43 -3.53 5.55 -3.67
CA LEU A 43 -4.59 4.57 -3.90
C LEU A 43 -4.91 4.38 -5.38
N TYR A 44 -4.53 3.25 -5.97
CA TYR A 44 -4.87 2.91 -7.34
C TYR A 44 -6.13 2.05 -7.42
N LEU A 45 -7.23 2.62 -7.91
CA LEU A 45 -8.45 1.89 -8.30
C LEU A 45 -8.45 1.75 -9.82
N TRP A 46 -8.44 0.53 -10.34
CA TRP A 46 -8.37 0.30 -11.78
C TRP A 46 -9.74 0.52 -12.43
N LEU A 47 -9.75 1.29 -13.52
CA LEU A 47 -10.97 1.57 -14.27
C LEU A 47 -11.33 0.43 -15.21
N ASN A 48 -12.63 0.12 -15.28
CA ASN A 48 -13.20 -0.69 -16.34
C ASN A 48 -14.15 0.14 -17.23
N LYS A 49 -14.84 -0.50 -18.18
CA LYS A 49 -15.77 0.18 -19.10
C LYS A 49 -16.91 0.94 -18.40
N SER A 50 -17.26 0.54 -17.19
CA SER A 50 -18.29 1.14 -16.35
C SER A 50 -17.72 2.08 -15.26
N GLY A 51 -16.39 2.25 -15.21
CA GLY A 51 -15.69 3.05 -14.20
C GLY A 51 -15.11 2.20 -13.07
N ILE A 52 -15.12 2.73 -11.85
CA ILE A 52 -14.73 2.03 -10.62
C ILE A 52 -15.94 1.22 -10.14
N SER A 53 -15.72 -0.04 -9.77
CA SER A 53 -16.77 -0.93 -9.26
C SER A 53 -16.99 -0.77 -7.75
N ASP A 54 -18.22 -1.04 -7.29
CA ASP A 54 -18.55 -1.06 -5.85
C ASP A 54 -17.66 -2.06 -5.08
N ASN A 55 -17.36 -3.21 -5.70
CA ASN A 55 -16.50 -4.23 -5.12
C ASN A 55 -15.09 -3.68 -4.79
N GLN A 56 -14.50 -2.84 -5.64
CA GLN A 56 -13.21 -2.22 -5.34
C GLN A 56 -13.28 -1.30 -4.11
N VAL A 57 -14.38 -0.58 -3.95
CA VAL A 57 -14.63 0.29 -2.78
C VAL A 57 -14.80 -0.55 -1.51
N GLU A 58 -15.51 -1.68 -1.61
CA GLU A 58 -15.68 -2.63 -0.50
C GLU A 58 -14.34 -3.26 -0.09
N ILE A 59 -13.50 -3.66 -1.05
CA ILE A 59 -12.16 -4.19 -0.80
C ILE A 59 -11.31 -3.15 -0.06
N TYR A 60 -11.29 -1.90 -0.54
CA TYR A 60 -10.57 -0.81 0.12
C TYR A 60 -11.02 -0.63 1.57
N ASN A 61 -12.32 -0.45 1.79
CA ASN A 61 -12.89 -0.21 3.12
C ASN A 61 -12.60 -1.37 4.08
N ARG A 62 -12.67 -2.62 3.58
CA ARG A 62 -12.32 -3.81 4.36
C ARG A 62 -10.84 -3.83 4.72
N LEU A 63 -9.96 -3.52 3.78
CA LEU A 63 -8.51 -3.51 3.99
C LEU A 63 -8.15 -2.49 5.09
N ILE A 64 -8.63 -1.25 4.93
CA ILE A 64 -8.38 -0.17 5.87
C ILE A 64 -8.90 -0.48 7.28
N LYS A 65 -10.11 -1.03 7.39
CA LYS A 65 -10.69 -1.44 8.68
C LYS A 65 -9.84 -2.47 9.42
N ASN A 66 -9.10 -3.31 8.69
CA ASN A 66 -8.25 -4.36 9.25
C ASN A 66 -6.76 -4.01 9.23
N LEU A 67 -6.41 -2.77 8.86
CA LEU A 67 -5.02 -2.40 8.59
C LEU A 67 -4.13 -2.46 9.83
N GLU A 68 -4.66 -2.21 11.03
CA GLU A 68 -3.92 -2.37 12.28
C GLU A 68 -3.50 -3.84 12.49
N LYS A 69 -4.45 -4.77 12.31
CA LYS A 69 -4.19 -6.22 12.39
C LYS A 69 -3.11 -6.63 11.38
N TYR A 70 -3.26 -6.23 10.11
CA TYR A 70 -2.28 -6.56 9.08
C TYR A 70 -0.92 -5.93 9.37
N SER A 71 -0.87 -4.72 9.95
CA SER A 71 0.38 -4.05 10.30
C SER A 71 1.20 -4.87 11.29
N ILE A 72 0.57 -5.56 12.24
CA ILE A 72 1.27 -6.47 13.17
C ILE A 72 1.88 -7.66 12.41
N GLU A 73 1.08 -8.32 11.56
CA GLU A 73 1.52 -9.48 10.77
C GLU A 73 2.68 -9.11 9.81
N ILE A 74 2.58 -7.95 9.16
CA ILE A 74 3.61 -7.43 8.26
C ILE A 74 4.89 -7.08 9.02
N ASN A 75 4.81 -6.46 10.19
CA ASN A 75 5.98 -6.17 11.02
C ASN A 75 6.71 -7.46 11.43
N ASN A 76 5.98 -8.48 11.89
CA ASN A 76 6.55 -9.78 12.24
C ASN A 76 7.26 -10.42 11.03
N PHE A 77 6.66 -10.33 9.84
CA PHE A 77 7.29 -10.79 8.61
C PHE A 77 8.58 -10.01 8.31
N ILE A 78 8.53 -8.69 8.31
CA ILE A 78 9.70 -7.82 8.08
C ILE A 78 10.87 -8.23 9.01
N GLU A 79 10.59 -8.36 10.31
CA GLU A 79 11.59 -8.75 11.32
C GLU A 79 12.21 -10.13 11.04
N SER A 80 11.39 -11.08 10.60
CA SER A 80 11.85 -12.42 10.23
C SER A 80 12.85 -12.39 9.05
N THR A 81 12.69 -11.41 8.15
CA THR A 81 13.53 -11.26 6.95
C THR A 81 14.79 -10.41 7.16
N TYR A 82 15.02 -9.87 8.36
CA TYR A 82 16.18 -9.00 8.59
C TYR A 82 17.51 -9.71 8.32
N SER A 83 18.33 -9.06 7.50
CA SER A 83 19.74 -9.40 7.31
C SER A 83 20.53 -9.23 8.61
N ASN A 84 21.70 -9.87 8.69
CA ASN A 84 22.59 -9.73 9.85
C ASN A 84 22.97 -8.28 10.15
N PHE A 85 23.01 -7.42 9.13
CA PHE A 85 23.25 -5.99 9.31
C PHE A 85 22.05 -5.27 9.93
N GLU A 86 20.84 -5.55 9.42
CA GLU A 86 19.60 -4.97 9.95
C GLU A 86 19.33 -5.40 11.38
N ARG A 87 19.70 -6.63 11.74
CA ARG A 87 19.63 -7.12 13.13
C ARG A 87 20.47 -6.30 14.10
N LYS A 88 21.54 -5.63 13.65
CA LYS A 88 22.33 -4.71 14.48
C LYS A 88 21.63 -3.36 14.71
N LYS A 89 20.51 -3.12 14.04
CA LYS A 89 19.71 -1.88 14.06
C LYS A 89 18.27 -2.14 14.54
N LEU A 90 18.03 -3.24 15.25
CA LEU A 90 16.69 -3.63 15.70
C LEU A 90 15.98 -2.52 16.48
N GLU A 91 16.66 -1.82 17.39
CA GLU A 91 16.04 -0.70 18.12
C GLU A 91 15.58 0.44 17.20
N GLU A 92 16.39 0.80 16.20
CA GLU A 92 16.02 1.80 15.18
C GLU A 92 14.84 1.32 14.32
N LEU A 93 14.83 0.04 13.93
CA LEU A 93 13.80 -0.52 13.06
C LEU A 93 12.48 -0.80 13.78
N ASN A 94 12.54 -1.21 15.05
CA ASN A 94 11.36 -1.55 15.84
C ASN A 94 10.66 -0.29 16.37
N SER A 95 11.38 0.82 16.54
CA SER A 95 10.79 2.13 16.85
C SER A 95 10.11 2.81 15.66
N LYS A 96 10.38 2.36 14.43
CA LYS A 96 9.76 2.91 13.22
C LYS A 96 8.42 2.26 12.92
N LYS A 97 7.40 3.11 12.74
CA LYS A 97 6.11 2.72 12.18
C LYS A 97 6.28 2.23 10.73
N LEU A 98 5.41 1.31 10.34
CA LEU A 98 5.31 0.85 8.96
C LEU A 98 4.82 2.00 8.08
N ASP A 99 5.56 2.30 7.02
CA ASP A 99 5.19 3.30 6.04
C ASP A 99 4.41 2.64 4.90
N ILE A 100 3.23 3.14 4.57
CA ILE A 100 2.44 2.60 3.46
C ILE A 100 2.72 3.51 2.27
N ASP A 101 3.23 2.94 1.18
CA ASP A 101 3.52 3.69 -0.04
C ASP A 101 2.32 3.64 -0.99
N VAL A 102 1.74 2.46 -1.18
CA VAL A 102 0.72 2.22 -2.20
C VAL A 102 -0.33 1.20 -1.73
N ILE A 103 -1.58 1.45 -2.08
CA ILE A 103 -2.65 0.46 -2.15
C ILE A 103 -3.13 0.40 -3.60
N SER A 104 -3.21 -0.78 -4.19
CA SER A 104 -3.75 -0.98 -5.54
C SER A 104 -4.80 -2.07 -5.55
N ILE A 105 -5.94 -1.78 -6.16
CA ILE A 105 -7.09 -2.67 -6.25
C ILE A 105 -7.44 -2.81 -7.74
N PRO A 106 -7.00 -3.91 -8.38
CA PRO A 106 -7.34 -4.17 -9.77
C PRO A 106 -8.84 -4.40 -9.93
N ASP A 107 -9.32 -4.31 -11.17
CA ASP A 107 -10.64 -4.81 -11.53
C ASP A 107 -10.49 -6.29 -11.91
N ASP A 108 -11.24 -7.17 -11.24
CA ASP A 108 -11.37 -8.60 -11.53
C ASP A 108 -10.05 -9.36 -11.78
N ASN A 109 -9.09 -9.26 -10.85
CA ASN A 109 -7.88 -10.09 -10.87
C ASN A 109 -8.11 -11.43 -10.12
N GLU A 110 -7.90 -12.56 -10.81
CA GLU A 110 -8.15 -13.90 -10.27
C GLU A 110 -7.16 -14.32 -9.16
N ASN A 111 -5.96 -13.73 -9.15
CA ASN A 111 -4.88 -14.14 -8.24
C ASN A 111 -4.99 -13.43 -6.90
N PHE A 112 -5.30 -12.13 -6.90
CA PHE A 112 -5.40 -11.28 -5.72
C PHE A 112 -6.45 -10.20 -5.93
N GLU A 113 -7.10 -9.75 -4.85
CA GLU A 113 -8.09 -8.67 -4.89
C GLU A 113 -7.48 -7.29 -4.61
N ALA A 114 -6.33 -7.24 -3.94
CA ALA A 114 -5.62 -6.00 -3.65
C ALA A 114 -4.12 -6.26 -3.44
N VAL A 115 -3.35 -5.20 -3.62
CA VAL A 115 -1.92 -5.12 -3.32
C VAL A 115 -1.68 -3.96 -2.38
N LEU A 116 -0.91 -4.20 -1.32
CA LEU A 116 -0.37 -3.15 -0.46
C LEU A 116 1.15 -3.18 -0.55
N VAL A 117 1.75 -2.01 -0.73
CA VAL A 117 3.19 -1.82 -0.71
C VAL A 117 3.52 -0.94 0.47
N CYS A 118 4.40 -1.43 1.32
CA CYS A 118 4.79 -0.74 2.53
C CYS A 118 6.22 -1.11 2.92
N GLY A 119 6.76 -0.40 3.90
CA GLY A 119 8.11 -0.68 4.33
C GLY A 119 8.59 0.07 5.54
N LYS A 120 9.87 -0.12 5.82
CA LYS A 120 10.62 0.65 6.82
C LYS A 120 11.89 1.17 6.19
N GLN A 121 12.22 2.43 6.45
CA GLN A 121 13.50 3.01 6.04
C GLN A 121 14.48 3.02 7.20
N TYR A 122 15.77 2.80 6.96
CA TYR A 122 16.81 2.97 7.98
C TYR A 122 18.08 3.61 7.42
N LYS A 123 18.86 4.25 8.28
CA LYS A 123 20.12 4.89 7.86
C LYS A 123 21.24 3.85 7.75
N LEU A 124 21.81 3.69 6.57
CA LEU A 124 23.04 2.98 6.27
C LEU A 124 24.23 3.97 6.31
N PHE A 125 25.24 3.69 7.14
CA PHE A 125 26.44 4.52 7.29
C PHE A 125 26.17 6.04 7.49
N GLY A 126 25.18 6.38 8.30
CA GLY A 126 24.90 7.76 8.74
C GLY A 126 24.21 8.68 7.72
N LEU A 127 24.35 8.42 6.41
CA LEU A 127 23.86 9.31 5.35
C LEU A 127 22.95 8.62 4.32
N PHE A 128 23.19 7.35 4.02
CA PHE A 128 22.40 6.64 3.01
C PHE A 128 21.13 6.09 3.63
N LYS A 129 19.97 6.31 3.04
CA LYS A 129 18.74 5.62 3.45
C LYS A 129 18.66 4.30 2.70
N ARG A 130 18.23 3.24 3.38
CA ARG A 130 17.90 1.97 2.77
C ARG A 130 16.49 1.58 3.14
N ASP A 131 15.74 1.14 2.14
CA ASP A 131 14.34 0.80 2.26
C ASP A 131 14.19 -0.72 2.37
N ILE A 132 13.39 -1.14 3.34
CA ILE A 132 12.86 -2.48 3.43
C ILE A 132 11.46 -2.41 2.85
N GLY A 133 11.35 -2.66 1.56
CA GLY A 133 10.07 -2.65 0.87
C GLY A 133 9.43 -4.04 0.86
N ILE A 134 8.17 -4.12 1.22
CA ILE A 134 7.35 -5.33 1.21
C ILE A 134 6.18 -5.10 0.26
N ARG A 135 5.92 -6.09 -0.60
CA ARG A 135 4.69 -6.20 -1.35
C ARG A 135 3.81 -7.27 -0.72
N ILE A 136 2.58 -6.91 -0.40
CA ILE A 136 1.57 -7.80 0.16
C ILE A 136 0.44 -7.94 -0.84
N GLU A 137 0.03 -9.17 -1.13
CA GLU A 137 -1.19 -9.45 -1.88
C GLU A 137 -2.29 -9.90 -0.92
N PHE A 138 -3.50 -9.44 -1.18
CA PHE A 138 -4.69 -9.85 -0.44
C PHE A 138 -5.60 -10.67 -1.33
N LYS A 139 -6.30 -11.62 -0.72
CA LYS A 139 -7.37 -12.38 -1.37
C LYS A 139 -8.42 -12.74 -0.33
N ASN A 140 -9.70 -12.53 -0.66
CA ASN A 140 -10.82 -12.81 0.23
C ASN A 140 -10.69 -12.12 1.61
N GLY A 141 -10.16 -10.88 1.64
CA GLY A 141 -9.96 -10.13 2.86
C GLY A 141 -8.86 -10.66 3.78
N MET A 142 -7.95 -11.51 3.30
CA MET A 142 -6.82 -12.03 4.05
C MET A 142 -5.52 -11.78 3.30
N ILE A 143 -4.39 -11.75 4.03
CA ILE A 143 -3.07 -11.76 3.41
C ILE A 143 -2.91 -13.10 2.66
N ASN A 144 -2.70 -13.01 1.36
CA ASN A 144 -2.47 -14.16 0.47
C ASN A 144 -0.97 -14.43 0.31
N SER A 145 -0.17 -13.37 0.14
CA SER A 145 1.28 -13.48 0.00
C SER A 145 1.99 -12.23 0.53
N MET A 146 3.24 -12.41 0.98
CA MET A 146 4.14 -11.32 1.35
C MET A 146 5.51 -11.57 0.73
N GLU A 147 6.04 -10.56 0.05
CA GLU A 147 7.34 -10.65 -0.62
C GLU A 147 8.18 -9.42 -0.28
N ARG A 148 9.41 -9.66 0.16
CA ARG A 148 10.40 -8.59 0.35
C ARG A 148 10.99 -8.19 -1.00
N LYS A 149 10.97 -6.89 -1.29
CA LYS A 149 11.40 -6.30 -2.56
C LYS A 149 12.64 -5.43 -2.37
N SER A 150 13.55 -5.51 -3.35
CA SER A 150 14.80 -4.74 -3.37
C SER A 150 14.55 -3.29 -3.79
N ASP A 151 13.55 -3.09 -4.66
CA ASP A 151 13.05 -1.80 -5.15
C ASP A 151 11.53 -1.94 -5.38
N THR A 152 10.72 -1.38 -4.49
CA THR A 152 9.26 -1.47 -4.55
C THR A 152 8.67 -0.66 -5.72
N THR A 153 9.37 0.37 -6.21
CA THR A 153 8.87 1.22 -7.29
C THR A 153 9.07 0.63 -8.68
N LYS A 154 10.23 -0.02 -8.93
CA LYS A 154 10.55 -0.58 -10.26
C LYS A 154 9.96 -1.96 -10.52
N GLU A 155 9.79 -2.78 -9.49
CA GLU A 155 9.32 -4.16 -9.67
C GLU A 155 7.80 -4.25 -9.84
N ASN A 156 7.04 -3.25 -9.37
CA ASN A 156 5.59 -3.19 -9.55
C ASN A 156 5.16 -2.86 -10.99
N VAL A 157 6.01 -2.18 -11.77
CA VAL A 157 5.74 -1.87 -13.18
C VAL A 157 5.98 -3.10 -14.09
N LYS A 158 6.88 -4.01 -13.68
CA LYS A 158 7.35 -5.11 -14.55
C LYS A 158 6.43 -6.33 -14.65
N LYS A 159 5.34 -6.42 -13.88
CA LYS A 159 4.40 -7.55 -13.96
C LYS A 159 3.14 -7.30 -14.81
N ASN A 160 2.96 -6.10 -15.37
CA ASN A 160 1.75 -5.72 -16.11
C ASN A 160 1.96 -5.65 -17.64
N VAL A 161 2.66 -6.62 -18.21
CA VAL A 161 2.70 -6.81 -19.67
C VAL A 161 2.00 -8.13 -19.99
N TYR A 162 0.68 -8.10 -20.13
CA TYR A 162 -0.11 -8.94 -21.05
C TYR A 162 -1.41 -8.22 -21.40
#